data_AF-A0A353BWL3-F1
#
_entry.id   AF-A0A353BWL3-F1
#
_cell.length_a   1.000
_cell.length_b   1.000
_cell.length_c   1.000
_cell.angle_alpha   90.00
_cell.angle_beta   90.00
_cell.angle_gamma   90.00
#
_symmetry.space_group_name_H-M   'P 1'
#
loop_
_entity.id
_entity.type
_entity.pdbx_description
1 polymer ?
#
loop_
_entity_poly.entity_id
_entity_poly.type
_entity_poly.pdbx_seq_one_letter_code
_entity_poly.pdbx_strand_id
1 'polypeptide(L)' 'MGNENLNGHDYQDIQYTYEEKKFEVMVQWIANKLGFVVRTLIKDAKGKETSTMDYTNIKPGGQANSLFEIPEGY' A
#
# COMPACT_ATOMS: atom_id res chain seq x y z
N MET A 1 8.20 -12.93 -6.84
CA MET A 1 8.58 -11.55 -7.17
C MET A 1 8.38 -11.39 -8.67
N GLY A 2 7.17 -11.00 -9.07
CA GLY A 2 6.77 -10.91 -10.47
C GLY A 2 6.32 -9.49 -10.77
N ASN A 3 6.71 -8.97 -11.93
CA ASN A 3 6.17 -7.74 -12.50
C ASN A 3 4.78 -8.05 -13.05
N GLU A 4 3.75 -8.00 -12.21
CA GLU A 4 2.37 -7.94 -12.67
C GLU A 4 1.97 -6.47 -12.82
N ASN A 5 1.03 -6.18 -13.72
CA ASN A 5 0.50 -4.84 -13.84
C ASN A 5 -0.54 -4.64 -12.72
N LEU A 6 -0.17 -3.94 -11.64
CA LEU A 6 -1.10 -3.60 -10.56
C LEU A 6 -1.60 -2.18 -10.79
N ASN A 7 -2.88 -2.04 -11.10
CA ASN A 7 -3.54 -0.76 -11.39
C ASN A 7 -2.87 0.07 -12.51
N GLY A 8 -2.30 -0.55 -13.53
CA GLY A 8 -1.64 0.16 -14.63
C GLY A 8 -0.21 0.61 -14.33
N HIS A 9 0.35 0.25 -13.17
CA HIS A 9 1.68 0.66 -12.75
C HIS A 9 2.65 -0.52 -12.65
N ASP A 10 3.87 -0.31 -13.14
CA ASP A 10 5.00 -1.15 -12.77
C ASP A 10 5.32 -0.91 -11.28
N TYR A 11 5.59 -1.99 -10.54
CA TYR A 11 5.88 -1.90 -9.12
C TYR A 11 7.17 -2.61 -8.73
N GLN A 12 7.64 -2.28 -7.53
CA GLN A 12 8.60 -3.07 -6.77
C GLN A 12 7.90 -3.57 -5.50
N ASP A 13 8.04 -4.85 -5.17
CA ASP A 13 7.59 -5.40 -3.90
C ASP A 13 8.69 -5.31 -2.82
N ILE A 14 8.30 -4.85 -1.64
CA ILE A 14 9.14 -4.84 -0.43
C ILE A 14 8.43 -5.67 0.63
N GLN A 15 9.17 -6.59 1.24
CA GLN A 15 8.69 -7.37 2.37
C GLN A 15 9.36 -6.91 3.65
N TYR A 16 8.55 -6.52 4.63
CA TYR A 16 8.95 -6.22 5.99
C TYR A 16 8.65 -7.42 6.87
N THR A 17 9.68 -7.91 7.54
CA THR A 17 9.60 -9.02 8.50
C THR A 17 10.20 -8.57 9.82
N TYR A 18 9.51 -8.83 10.92
CA TYR A 18 10.13 -8.75 12.24
C TYR A 18 11.22 -9.81 12.38
N GLU A 19 12.27 -9.50 13.14
CA GLU A 19 13.32 -10.47 13.47
C GLU A 19 12.72 -11.70 14.19
N GLU A 20 11.76 -11.45 15.09
CA GLU A 20 10.97 -12.48 15.75
C GLU A 20 9.86 -13.00 14.81
N LYS A 21 10.05 -14.22 14.30
CA LYS A 21 9.15 -14.88 13.33
C LYS A 21 7.72 -15.17 13.81
N LYS A 22 7.41 -14.90 15.08
CA LYS A 22 6.05 -15.06 15.64
C LYS A 22 5.12 -13.90 15.28
N PHE A 23 5.67 -12.80 14.77
CA PHE A 23 4.90 -11.63 14.37
C PHE A 23 4.55 -11.65 12.87
N GLU A 24 3.68 -10.73 12.49
CA GLU A 24 3.14 -10.64 11.14
C GLU A 24 4.20 -10.21 10.12
N VAL A 25 3.98 -10.58 8.86
CA VAL A 25 4.78 -10.15 7.71
C VAL A 25 3.96 -9.17 6.90
N MET A 26 4.56 -8.04 6.52
CA MET A 26 3.92 -7.04 5.65
C MET A 26 4.62 -7.04 4.30
N VAL A 27 3.84 -7.14 3.22
CA VAL A 27 4.32 -6.97 1.85
C VAL A 27 3.68 -5.71 1.28
N GLN A 28 4.50 -4.82 0.73
CA GLN A 28 4.05 -3.60 0.07
C GLN A 28 4.48 -3.61 -1.39
N TRP A 29 3.59 -3.21 -2.28
CA TRP A 29 3.87 -2.97 -3.69
C TRP A 29 3.94 -1.48 -3.91
N ILE A 30 5.11 -0.97 -4.31
CA ILE A 30 5.36 0.44 -4.54
C ILE A 30 5.37 0.71 -6.03
N ALA A 31 4.49 1.57 -6.52
CA ALA A 31 4.46 1.95 -7.93
C ALA A 31 5.67 2.83 -8.25
N ASN A 32 6.54 2.36 -9.15
CA ASN A 32 7.86 2.96 -9.41
C ASN A 32 7.77 4.43 -9.84
N LYS A 33 6.77 4.77 -10.67
CA LYS A 33 6.57 6.14 -11.15
C LYS A 33 5.95 7.09 -10.11
N LEU A 34 5.21 6.54 -9.14
CA LEU A 34 4.53 7.33 -8.12
C LEU A 34 5.37 7.45 -6.84
N GLY A 35 6.28 6.51 -6.59
CA GLY A 35 6.98 6.39 -5.31
C GLY A 35 6.01 6.11 -4.15
N PHE A 36 4.84 5.53 -4.44
CA PHE A 36 3.74 5.37 -3.49
C PHE A 36 3.26 3.92 -3.45
N VAL A 37 2.82 3.47 -2.28
CA VAL A 37 2.29 2.13 -2.05
C VAL A 37 0.92 1.98 -2.72
N VAL A 38 0.78 1.03 -3.64
CA VAL A 38 -0.49 0.74 -4.33
C VAL A 38 -1.24 -0.45 -3.73
N ARG A 39 -0.51 -1.34 -3.03
CA ARG A 39 -1.08 -2.47 -2.29
C ARG A 39 -0.28 -2.76 -1.04
N THR A 40 -0.96 -3.14 0.03
CA THR A 40 -0.36 -3.74 1.23
C THR A 40 -1.04 -5.07 1.53
N LEU A 41 -0.25 -6.08 1.86
CA LEU A 41 -0.71 -7.40 2.30
C LEU A 41 -0.08 -7.72 3.65
N ILE A 42 -0.90 -8.15 4.60
CA ILE A 42 -0.46 -8.64 5.91
C ILE A 42 -0.67 -10.14 5.96
N LYS A 43 0.36 -10.85 6.41
CA LYS A 43 0.34 -12.30 6.65
C LYS A 43 0.62 -12.56 8.12
N ASP A 44 -0.11 -13.48 8.72
CA ASP A 44 0.21 -13.97 10.07
C ASP A 44 1.52 -14.78 10.08
N ALA A 45 1.96 -15.19 11.27
CA ALA A 45 3.18 -15.98 11.46
C ALA A 45 3.17 -17.34 10.74
N LYS A 46 2.00 -17.83 10.32
CA LYS A 46 1.84 -19.07 9.54
C LYS A 46 1.82 -18.81 8.03
N GLY A 47 1.98 -17.55 7.62
CA GLY A 47 1.95 -17.10 6.23
C GLY A 47 0.54 -16.95 5.66
N LYS A 48 -0.52 -17.07 6.49
CA LYS A 48 -1.89 -16.86 6.04
C LYS A 48 -2.16 -15.37 5.90
N GLU A 49 -2.72 -14.96 4.78
CA GLU A 49 -3.18 -13.59 4.56
C GLU A 49 -4.30 -13.22 5.54
N THR A 50 -4.09 -12.14 6.28
CA THR A 50 -5.05 -11.65 7.29
C THR A 50 -5.68 -10.33 6.89
N SER A 51 -5.01 -9.53 6.06
CA SER A 51 -5.52 -8.25 5.59
C SER A 51 -4.87 -7.86 4.26
N THR A 52 -5.69 -7.31 3.35
CA THR A 52 -5.24 -6.73 2.10
C THR A 52 -5.83 -5.33 1.96
N MET A 53 -5.00 -4.36 1.61
CA MET A 53 -5.41 -2.99 1.34
C MET A 53 -4.94 -2.59 -0.06
N ASP A 54 -5.85 -2.04 -0.84
CA ASP A 54 -5.63 -1.63 -2.23
C ASP A 54 -5.97 -0.17 -2.44
N TYR A 55 -5.06 0.57 -3.07
CA TYR A 55 -5.30 1.93 -3.52
C TYR A 55 -5.51 1.96 -5.02
N THR A 56 -6.67 2.43 -5.46
CA THR A 56 -7.06 2.51 -6.87
C THR A 56 -7.26 3.95 -7.31
N ASN A 57 -7.17 4.21 -8.62
CA ASN A 57 -7.35 5.53 -9.23
C ASN A 57 -6.41 6.63 -8.68
N ILE A 58 -5.20 6.26 -8.24
CA ILE A 58 -4.19 7.22 -7.77
C ILE A 58 -3.58 7.94 -8.96
N LYS A 59 -3.49 9.27 -8.88
CA LYS A 59 -2.86 10.11 -9.91
C LYS A 59 -2.02 11.18 -9.24
N PRO A 60 -0.83 11.51 -9.78
CA PRO A 60 -0.06 12.64 -9.29
C PRO A 60 -0.81 13.94 -9.62
N GLY A 61 -0.88 14.86 -8.66
CA GLY A 61 -1.52 16.16 -8.88
C GLY A 61 -1.87 16.87 -7.58
N GLY A 62 -2.21 18.15 -7.71
CA GLY A 62 -2.78 18.93 -6.61
C GLY A 62 -4.19 18.44 -6.25
N GLN A 63 -4.57 18.66 -5.00
CA GLN A 63 -5.91 18.41 -4.48
C GLN A 63 -6.59 19.76 -4.19
N ALA A 64 -7.92 19.78 -4.20
CA ALA A 64 -8.67 21.01 -3.89
C ALA A 64 -8.40 21.44 -2.43
N ASN A 65 -8.18 22.74 -2.20
CA ASN A 65 -7.90 23.28 -0.87
C ASN A 65 -9.00 22.97 0.15
N SER A 66 -10.25 22.88 -0.32
CA SER A 66 -11.41 22.54 0.52
C SER A 66 -11.32 21.14 1.16
N LEU A 67 -10.49 20.24 0.63
CA LEU A 67 -10.22 18.93 1.26
C LEU A 67 -9.36 19.05 2.52
N PHE A 68 -8.76 20.21 2.77
CA PHE A 68 -7.92 20.50 3.93
C PHE A 68 -8.60 21.46 4.92
N GLU A 69 -9.86 21.81 4.68
CA GLU A 69 -10.66 22.62 5.59
C GLU A 69 -11.44 21.70 6.54
N ILE A 70 -11.51 22.07 7.83
CA ILE A 70 -12.34 21.37 8.80
C ILE A 70 -13.81 21.77 8.55
N PRO A 71 -14.73 20.82 8.33
CA PRO A 71 -16.14 21.14 8.15
C PRO A 71 -16.71 21.85 9.38
N GLU A 72 -17.70 22.73 9.19
CA GLU A 72 -18.42 23.32 10.33
C GLU A 72 -19.01 22.23 11.23
N GLY A 73 -18.76 22.34 12.55
CA GLY A 73 -19.32 21.45 13.57
C GLY A 73 -18.41 20.31 14.06
N TYR A 74 -17.13 20.32 13.69
CA TYR A 74 -16.06 19.46 14.26
C TYR A 74 -15.17 20.22 15.24
#